data_AF-A0A1H3J093-F1
#
_entry.id   AF-A0A1H3J093-F1
#
_cell.length_a   1.000
_cell.length_b   1.000
_cell.length_c   1.000
_cell.angle_alpha   90.00
_cell.angle_beta   90.00
_cell.angle_gamma   90.00
#
_symmetry.space_group_name_H-M   'P 1'
#
loop_
_entity.id
_entity.type
_entity.pdbx_description
1 polymer ?
#
loop_
_entity_poly.entity_id
_entity_poly.type
_entity_poly.pdbx_seq_one_letter_code
_entity_poly.pdbx_strand_id
1 'polypeptide(L)'
;MKKGFIIGLAIFTGIVLSMGAVVGTFYMHFKNQMTWDIHEPMTAEEQEKYSSMALLPSVGSELVRYADRGMRDSEYQAETRLYSDVDDMTASLPADYKDSIEMAFEGEPQQDKDIAGNEVMVYYVPNLPVASEGDLDEKYEYYFYGVFQYYYILEYPDGTYRFAVNIHNT
;
A
#
# COMPACT_ATOMS: atom_id res chain seq x y z
N MET A 1 -37.93 36.29 -31.97
CA MET A 1 -36.60 35.76 -31.60
C MET A 1 -36.46 35.24 -30.16
N LYS A 2 -37.51 35.15 -29.32
CA LYS A 2 -37.32 34.76 -27.90
C LYS A 2 -37.48 33.26 -27.61
N LYS A 3 -38.37 32.54 -28.31
CA LYS A 3 -38.67 31.12 -28.03
C LYS A 3 -37.56 30.16 -28.49
N GLY A 4 -37.01 30.37 -29.69
CA GLY A 4 -35.93 29.52 -30.22
C GLY A 4 -34.63 29.60 -29.40
N PHE A 5 -34.31 30.78 -28.87
CA PHE A 5 -33.15 30.96 -27.99
C PHE A 5 -33.32 30.23 -26.65
N ILE A 6 -34.50 30.31 -26.02
CA ILE A 6 -34.78 29.63 -24.75
C ILE A 6 -34.72 28.10 -24.93
N ILE A 7 -35.28 27.58 -26.04
CA ILE A 7 -35.22 26.14 -26.36
C ILE A 7 -33.77 25.71 -26.60
N GLY A 8 -32.99 26.48 -27.37
CA GLY A 8 -31.58 26.20 -27.61
C GLY A 8 -30.74 26.23 -26.33
N LEU A 9 -30.97 27.20 -25.45
CA LEU A 9 -30.30 27.30 -24.15
C LEU A 9 -30.66 26.12 -23.23
N ALA A 10 -31.93 25.71 -23.19
CA ALA A 10 -32.35 24.55 -22.40
C ALA A 10 -31.69 23.25 -22.87
N ILE A 11 -31.59 23.03 -24.20
CA ILE A 11 -30.90 21.87 -24.78
C ILE A 11 -29.40 21.93 -24.45
N PHE A 12 -28.75 23.08 -24.65
CA PHE A 12 -27.33 23.25 -24.34
C PHE A 12 -27.02 22.99 -22.87
N THR A 13 -27.80 23.58 -21.96
CA THR A 13 -27.65 23.33 -20.51
C THR A 13 -27.86 21.87 -20.15
N GLY A 14 -28.84 21.20 -20.77
CA GLY A 14 -29.06 19.76 -20.59
C GLY A 14 -27.85 18.92 -21.02
N ILE A 15 -27.23 19.24 -22.16
CA ILE A 15 -26.02 18.58 -22.64
C ILE A 15 -24.83 18.85 -21.71
N VAL A 16 -24.65 20.09 -21.26
CA VAL A 16 -23.55 20.44 -20.34
C VAL A 16 -23.70 19.72 -19.01
N LEU A 17 -24.90 19.67 -18.44
CA LEU A 17 -25.16 18.97 -17.18
C LEU A 17 -24.98 17.46 -17.30
N SER A 18 -25.46 16.84 -18.39
CA SER A 18 -25.26 15.40 -18.60
C SER A 18 -23.80 15.04 -18.82
N MET A 19 -23.06 15.86 -19.59
CA MET A 19 -21.61 15.67 -19.77
C MET A 19 -20.86 15.88 -18.45
N GLY A 20 -21.24 16.88 -17.65
CA GLY A 20 -20.70 17.09 -16.31
C GLY A 20 -20.97 15.91 -15.38
N ALA A 21 -22.16 15.32 -15.42
CA ALA A 21 -22.50 14.13 -14.63
C ALA A 21 -21.65 12.92 -15.06
N VAL A 22 -21.46 12.72 -16.37
CA VAL A 22 -20.61 11.64 -16.90
C VAL A 22 -19.17 11.82 -16.44
N VAL A 23 -18.58 13.01 -16.65
CA VAL A 23 -17.21 13.31 -16.22
C VAL A 23 -17.04 13.18 -14.71
N GLY A 24 -18.00 13.69 -13.92
CA GLY A 24 -17.98 13.55 -12.47
C GLY A 24 -18.04 12.10 -12.00
N THR A 25 -18.84 11.26 -12.67
CA THR A 25 -18.91 9.82 -12.39
C THR A 25 -17.58 9.13 -12.68
N PHE A 26 -16.96 9.41 -13.83
CA PHE A 26 -15.64 8.87 -14.16
C PHE A 26 -14.56 9.34 -13.17
N TYR A 27 -14.57 10.62 -12.79
CA TYR A 27 -13.64 11.17 -11.82
C TYR A 27 -13.79 10.51 -10.45
N MET A 28 -15.02 10.38 -9.94
CA MET A 28 -15.29 9.73 -8.65
C MET A 28 -14.90 8.26 -8.69
N HIS A 29 -15.22 7.55 -9.78
CA HIS A 29 -14.83 6.15 -9.94
C HIS A 29 -13.31 6.01 -9.94
N PHE A 30 -12.59 6.82 -10.73
CA PHE A 30 -11.13 6.81 -10.76
C PHE A 30 -10.52 7.14 -9.40
N LYS A 31 -11.02 8.17 -8.71
CA LYS A 31 -10.55 8.55 -7.37
C LYS A 31 -10.74 7.43 -6.36
N ASN A 32 -11.89 6.78 -6.36
CA ASN A 32 -12.17 5.66 -5.46
C ASN A 32 -11.23 4.48 -5.73
N GLN A 33 -10.92 4.19 -7.00
CA GLN A 33 -9.98 3.11 -7.38
C GLN A 33 -8.52 3.41 -7.00
N MET A 34 -8.16 4.70 -6.87
CA MET A 34 -6.84 5.14 -6.45
C MET A 34 -6.73 5.33 -4.93
N THR A 35 -7.83 5.21 -4.19
CA THR A 35 -7.84 5.30 -2.73
C THR A 35 -7.58 3.91 -2.16
N TRP A 36 -6.75 3.83 -1.14
CA TRP A 36 -6.50 2.59 -0.39
C TRP A 36 -7.80 2.07 0.22
N ASP A 37 -8.17 0.82 -0.08
CA ASP A 37 -9.14 0.07 0.72
C ASP A 37 -8.38 -0.64 1.84
N ILE A 38 -8.68 -0.30 3.10
CA ILE A 38 -7.87 -0.68 4.27
C ILE A 38 -8.57 -1.81 5.02
N HIS A 39 -7.81 -2.87 5.33
CA HIS A 39 -8.28 -4.07 6.01
C HIS A 39 -7.49 -4.30 7.31
N GLU A 40 -8.16 -4.13 8.44
CA GLU A 40 -7.60 -4.29 9.80
C GLU A 40 -8.70 -4.73 10.79
N PRO A 41 -8.47 -5.74 11.67
CA PRO A 41 -7.27 -6.56 11.74
C PRO A 41 -7.23 -7.62 10.62
N MET A 42 -6.03 -8.03 10.24
CA MET A 42 -5.81 -9.18 9.36
C MET A 42 -6.22 -10.49 10.02
N THR A 43 -6.90 -11.35 9.26
CA THR A 43 -7.08 -12.76 9.58
C THR A 43 -5.79 -13.55 9.38
N ALA A 44 -5.70 -14.75 9.97
CA ALA A 44 -4.52 -15.61 9.81
C ALA A 44 -4.26 -15.99 8.33
N GLU A 45 -5.32 -16.20 7.54
CA GLU A 45 -5.20 -16.49 6.10
C GLU A 45 -4.65 -15.29 5.32
N GLU A 46 -5.07 -14.07 5.68
CA GLU A 46 -4.54 -12.85 5.09
C GLU A 46 -3.07 -12.63 5.50
N GLN A 47 -2.73 -12.86 6.77
CA GLN A 47 -1.35 -12.79 7.26
C GLN A 47 -0.44 -13.74 6.49
N GLU A 48 -0.85 -15.00 6.32
CA GLU A 48 -0.14 -15.99 5.51
C GLU A 48 0.02 -15.52 4.06
N LYS A 49 -1.10 -15.15 3.40
CA LYS A 49 -1.08 -14.71 2.00
C LYS A 49 -0.15 -13.52 1.78
N TYR A 50 -0.29 -12.44 2.56
CA TYR A 50 0.46 -11.21 2.31
C TYR A 50 1.92 -11.32 2.75
N SER A 51 2.23 -12.12 3.77
CA SER A 51 3.62 -12.42 4.12
C SER A 51 4.32 -13.28 3.06
N SER A 52 3.62 -14.25 2.44
CA SER A 52 4.14 -14.98 1.29
C SER A 52 4.30 -14.09 0.05
N MET A 53 3.33 -13.21 -0.24
CA MET A 53 3.44 -12.21 -1.33
C MET A 53 4.63 -11.27 -1.16
N ALA A 54 4.91 -10.90 0.09
CA ALA A 54 6.03 -10.07 0.47
C ALA A 54 7.36 -10.83 0.47
N LEU A 55 7.37 -12.15 0.27
CA LEU A 55 8.54 -13.03 0.45
C LEU A 55 9.12 -12.97 1.89
N LEU A 56 8.29 -12.67 2.89
CA LEU A 56 8.65 -12.58 4.30
C LEU A 56 7.72 -13.43 5.19
N PRO A 57 7.60 -14.76 4.98
CA PRO A 57 6.68 -15.60 5.76
C PRO A 57 6.96 -15.57 7.27
N SER A 58 8.20 -15.30 7.67
CA SER A 58 8.63 -15.19 9.08
C SER A 58 8.02 -14.00 9.83
N VAL A 59 7.55 -12.96 9.13
CA VAL A 59 6.90 -11.78 9.76
C VAL A 59 5.38 -11.83 9.69
N GLY A 60 4.78 -12.93 9.20
CA GLY A 60 3.34 -13.01 8.97
C GLY A 60 2.48 -12.71 10.20
N SER A 61 2.90 -13.17 11.39
CA SER A 61 2.18 -12.88 12.64
C SER A 61 2.28 -11.42 13.10
N GLU A 62 3.30 -10.69 12.64
CA GLU A 62 3.49 -9.28 12.98
C GLU A 62 2.64 -8.35 12.09
N LEU A 63 2.22 -8.81 10.90
CA LEU A 63 1.35 -8.07 10.00
C LEU A 63 -0.05 -7.94 10.59
N VAL A 64 -0.52 -6.71 10.78
CA VAL A 64 -1.82 -6.45 11.41
C VAL A 64 -2.83 -5.79 10.48
N ARG A 65 -2.35 -5.12 9.43
CA ARG A 65 -3.19 -4.44 8.45
C ARG A 65 -2.58 -4.50 7.05
N TYR A 66 -3.45 -4.52 6.05
CA TYR A 66 -3.06 -4.30 4.67
C TYR A 66 -4.03 -3.32 3.99
N ALA A 67 -3.60 -2.75 2.87
CA ALA A 67 -4.47 -2.04 1.98
C ALA A 67 -4.19 -2.40 0.52
N ASP A 68 -5.21 -2.26 -0.32
CA ASP A 68 -5.09 -2.44 -1.77
C ASP A 68 -5.72 -1.29 -2.56
N ARG A 69 -5.18 -1.05 -3.75
CA ARG A 69 -5.71 -0.08 -4.73
C ARG A 69 -5.35 -0.51 -6.15
N GLY A 70 -5.98 0.13 -7.13
CA GLY A 70 -5.71 -0.08 -8.55
C GLY A 70 -6.68 -1.04 -9.25
N MET A 71 -6.80 -0.89 -10.57
CA MET A 71 -7.73 -1.69 -11.40
C MET A 71 -7.05 -2.85 -12.15
N ARG A 72 -5.93 -2.56 -12.81
CA ARG A 72 -5.20 -3.52 -13.66
C ARG A 72 -3.88 -3.92 -13.02
N ASP A 73 -3.15 -2.90 -12.57
CA ASP A 73 -1.85 -3.04 -11.92
C ASP A 73 -2.14 -2.78 -10.44
N SER A 74 -2.50 -3.83 -9.71
CA SER A 74 -2.89 -3.73 -8.29
C SER A 74 -1.67 -3.46 -7.43
N GLU A 75 -1.80 -2.49 -6.54
CA GLU A 75 -0.82 -2.21 -5.49
C GLU A 75 -1.38 -2.69 -4.16
N TYR A 76 -0.54 -3.36 -3.38
CA TYR A 76 -0.84 -3.77 -2.03
C TYR A 76 0.21 -3.19 -1.10
N GLN A 77 -0.18 -2.80 0.11
CA GLN A 77 0.76 -2.46 1.17
C GLN A 77 0.35 -3.20 2.44
N ALA A 78 1.25 -4.00 3.00
CA ALA A 78 1.04 -4.67 4.27
C ALA A 78 1.96 -4.05 5.33
N GLU A 79 1.43 -3.88 6.54
CA GLU A 79 2.15 -3.22 7.63
C GLU A 79 2.07 -4.03 8.93
N THR A 80 3.18 -4.05 9.65
CA THR A 80 3.25 -4.63 10.99
C THR A 80 2.48 -3.81 12.01
N ARG A 81 2.37 -4.30 13.25
CA ARG A 81 1.98 -3.50 14.42
C ARG A 81 2.87 -2.25 14.57
N LEU A 82 2.39 -1.30 15.38
CA LEU A 82 3.22 -0.19 15.86
C LEU A 82 4.26 -0.71 16.86
N TYR A 83 5.48 -0.23 16.71
CA TYR A 83 6.59 -0.39 17.62
C TYR A 83 6.88 0.93 18.33
N SER A 84 7.22 0.88 19.61
CA SER A 84 7.46 2.11 20.40
C SER A 84 8.71 2.87 19.98
N ASP A 85 9.68 2.14 19.45
CA ASP A 85 11.01 2.61 19.07
C ASP A 85 11.67 1.57 18.15
N VAL A 86 12.85 1.91 17.63
CA VAL A 86 13.63 1.04 16.73
C VAL A 86 14.11 -0.23 17.44
N ASP A 87 14.35 -0.19 18.75
CA ASP A 87 14.81 -1.35 19.52
C ASP A 87 13.66 -2.37 19.68
N ASP A 88 12.43 -1.94 19.99
CA ASP A 88 11.22 -2.79 20.02
C ASP A 88 10.96 -3.44 18.64
N MET A 89 11.10 -2.66 17.57
CA MET A 89 10.96 -3.17 16.20
C MET A 89 12.01 -4.24 15.89
N THR A 90 13.29 -3.96 16.15
CA THR A 90 14.40 -4.88 15.86
C THR A 90 14.34 -6.14 16.73
N ALA A 91 13.83 -6.03 17.96
CA ALA A 91 13.63 -7.18 18.85
C ALA A 91 12.45 -8.07 18.42
N SER A 92 11.45 -7.51 17.74
CA SER A 92 10.26 -8.23 17.30
C SER A 92 10.40 -8.87 15.93
N LEU A 93 11.15 -8.23 15.04
CA LEU A 93 11.44 -8.74 13.71
C LEU A 93 12.54 -9.80 13.73
N PRO A 94 12.65 -10.62 12.67
CA PRO A 94 13.72 -11.60 12.53
C PRO A 94 15.12 -10.98 12.76
N ALA A 95 15.95 -11.68 13.53
CA ALA A 95 17.24 -11.14 13.99
C ALA A 95 18.22 -10.84 12.83
N ASP A 96 18.06 -11.53 11.70
CA ASP A 96 18.84 -11.32 10.48
C ASP A 96 18.43 -10.06 9.70
N TYR A 97 17.35 -9.36 10.10
CA TYR A 97 16.93 -8.10 9.48
C TYR A 97 17.64 -6.89 10.11
N LYS A 98 18.30 -7.09 11.25
CA LYS A 98 18.92 -6.01 12.03
C LYS A 98 19.84 -5.15 11.19
N ASP A 99 20.76 -5.76 10.44
CA ASP A 99 21.73 -5.01 9.64
C ASP A 99 21.03 -4.19 8.55
N SER A 100 20.01 -4.74 7.89
CA SER A 100 19.21 -4.03 6.88
C SER A 100 18.41 -2.86 7.48
N ILE A 101 17.87 -3.03 8.69
CA ILE A 101 17.17 -1.98 9.43
C ILE A 101 18.14 -0.85 9.80
N GLU A 102 19.31 -1.18 10.33
CA GLU A 102 20.35 -0.19 10.66
C GLU A 102 20.80 0.59 9.41
N MET A 103 21.02 -0.11 8.29
CA MET A 103 21.36 0.52 7.00
C MET A 103 20.26 1.44 6.47
N ALA A 104 18.99 1.15 6.73
CA ALA A 104 17.87 2.00 6.29
C ALA A 104 17.95 3.40 6.91
N PHE A 105 18.38 3.51 8.17
CA PHE A 105 18.54 4.78 8.88
C PHE A 105 19.80 5.56 8.49
N GLU A 106 20.75 4.96 7.77
CA GLU A 106 21.88 5.67 7.18
C GLU A 106 21.49 6.43 5.88
N GLY A 107 20.35 6.05 5.27
CA GLY A 107 19.80 6.70 4.09
C GLY A 107 19.07 8.01 4.37
N GLU A 108 18.77 8.77 3.31
CA GLU A 108 17.91 9.95 3.43
C GLU A 108 16.43 9.53 3.46
N PRO A 109 15.69 9.84 4.55
CA PRO A 109 14.27 9.51 4.60
C PRO A 109 13.44 10.42 3.71
N GLN A 110 12.31 9.90 3.23
CA GLN A 110 11.36 10.64 2.40
C GLN A 110 10.07 10.91 3.16
N GLN A 111 9.49 12.09 2.99
CA GLN A 111 8.18 12.39 3.56
C GLN A 111 7.09 11.81 2.66
N ASP A 112 6.22 10.97 3.22
CA ASP A 112 5.08 10.38 2.51
C ASP A 112 3.90 10.12 3.48
N LYS A 113 2.97 9.25 3.08
CA LYS A 113 1.82 8.85 3.87
C LYS A 113 1.73 7.33 4.02
N ASP A 114 1.28 6.88 5.19
CA ASP A 114 0.91 5.49 5.41
C ASP A 114 -0.39 5.12 4.65
N ILE A 115 -0.80 3.84 4.70
CA ILE A 115 -2.03 3.38 4.04
C ILE A 115 -3.30 4.11 4.52
N ALA A 116 -3.28 4.67 5.74
CA ALA A 116 -4.38 5.42 6.34
C ALA A 116 -4.31 6.94 6.04
N GLY A 117 -3.27 7.39 5.33
CA GLY A 117 -3.07 8.79 4.95
C GLY A 117 -2.39 9.65 6.02
N ASN A 118 -1.84 9.06 7.07
CA ASN A 118 -1.07 9.76 8.10
C ASN A 118 0.31 10.13 7.56
N GLU A 119 0.81 11.31 7.93
CA GLU A 119 2.15 11.74 7.54
C GLU A 119 3.22 10.90 8.25
N VAL A 120 4.19 10.39 7.49
CA VAL A 120 5.29 9.57 7.97
C VAL A 120 6.60 9.93 7.27
N MET A 121 7.72 9.64 7.93
CA MET A 121 9.01 9.53 7.28
C MET A 121 9.24 8.09 6.85
N VAL A 122 9.63 7.88 5.59
CA VAL A 122 9.81 6.57 4.97
C VAL A 122 11.30 6.32 4.78
N TYR A 123 11.79 5.23 5.35
CA TYR A 123 13.15 4.73 5.17
C TYR A 123 13.10 3.48 4.32
N TYR A 124 13.79 3.47 3.18
CA TYR A 124 13.92 2.27 2.35
C TYR A 124 14.84 1.26 3.01
N VAL A 125 14.41 0.00 3.08
CA VAL A 125 15.18 -1.09 3.70
C VAL A 125 15.88 -1.91 2.62
N PRO A 126 17.21 -1.77 2.45
CA PRO A 126 17.96 -2.51 1.45
C PRO A 126 18.34 -3.92 1.91
N ASN A 127 18.55 -4.82 0.94
CA ASN A 127 19.19 -6.14 1.13
C ASN A 127 18.53 -7.04 2.19
N LEU A 128 17.22 -6.92 2.39
CA LEU A 128 16.50 -7.75 3.35
C LEU A 128 16.62 -9.24 2.97
N PRO A 129 16.93 -10.14 3.92
CA PRO A 129 16.85 -11.58 3.68
C PRO A 129 15.40 -12.00 3.38
N VAL A 130 15.12 -12.28 2.12
CA VAL A 130 13.80 -12.71 1.63
C VAL A 130 13.76 -14.21 1.39
N ALA A 131 12.57 -14.79 1.47
CA ALA A 131 12.32 -16.18 1.11
C ALA A 131 12.69 -16.46 -0.35
N SER A 132 13.21 -17.65 -0.60
CA SER A 132 13.48 -18.19 -1.93
C SER A 132 12.33 -19.10 -2.41
N GLU A 133 12.34 -19.50 -3.69
CA GLU A 133 11.27 -20.30 -4.31
C GLU A 133 10.93 -21.57 -3.53
N GLY A 134 11.93 -22.23 -2.93
CA GLY A 134 11.72 -23.44 -2.13
C GLY A 134 11.24 -23.20 -0.70
N ASP A 135 11.18 -21.95 -0.25
CA ASP A 135 10.76 -21.59 1.11
C ASP A 135 9.25 -21.29 1.21
N LEU A 136 8.57 -21.11 0.07
CA LEU A 136 7.13 -20.86 0.02
C LEU A 136 6.37 -22.13 -0.41
N ASP A 137 5.11 -22.23 0.01
CA ASP A 137 4.21 -23.26 -0.53
C ASP A 137 4.04 -23.10 -2.05
N GLU A 138 3.87 -24.22 -2.77
CA GLU A 138 3.68 -24.25 -4.23
C GLU A 138 2.56 -23.29 -4.71
N LYS A 139 1.52 -23.10 -3.89
CA LYS A 139 0.42 -22.15 -4.19
C LYS A 139 0.85 -20.68 -4.25
N TYR A 140 2.06 -20.33 -3.84
CA TYR A 140 2.58 -18.97 -3.77
C TYR A 140 3.80 -18.73 -4.69
N GLU A 141 4.28 -19.75 -5.42
CA GLU A 141 5.44 -19.65 -6.31
C GLU A 141 5.31 -18.55 -7.38
N TYR A 142 4.09 -18.24 -7.83
CA TYR A 142 3.90 -17.20 -8.85
C TYR A 142 4.29 -15.80 -8.37
N TYR A 143 4.43 -15.56 -7.06
CA TYR A 143 4.87 -14.27 -6.54
C TYR A 143 6.36 -13.96 -6.77
N PHE A 144 7.16 -14.95 -7.19
CA PHE A 144 8.54 -14.71 -7.66
C PHE A 144 8.58 -14.09 -9.06
N TYR A 145 7.50 -14.16 -9.82
CA TYR A 145 7.45 -13.77 -11.22
C TYR A 145 6.38 -12.71 -11.44
N GLY A 146 6.78 -11.47 -11.76
CA GLY A 146 5.84 -10.37 -12.09
C GLY A 146 5.30 -9.60 -10.89
N VAL A 147 5.87 -9.80 -9.70
CA VAL A 147 5.56 -9.01 -8.50
C VAL A 147 6.84 -8.34 -7.99
N PHE A 148 6.74 -7.03 -7.71
CA PHE A 148 7.84 -6.23 -7.17
C PHE A 148 7.55 -5.85 -5.73
N GLN A 149 8.45 -6.24 -4.83
CA GLN A 149 8.37 -5.94 -3.40
C GLN A 149 9.35 -4.83 -3.03
N TYR A 150 8.87 -3.84 -2.28
CA TYR A 150 9.68 -2.77 -1.71
C TYR A 150 9.43 -2.69 -0.22
N TYR A 151 10.51 -2.73 0.57
CA TYR A 151 10.46 -2.79 2.03
C TYR A 151 10.81 -1.44 2.64
N TYR A 152 10.07 -1.06 3.67
CA TYR A 152 10.19 0.25 4.30
C TYR A 152 10.04 0.19 5.81
N ILE A 153 10.63 1.18 6.48
CA ILE A 153 10.28 1.56 7.84
C ILE A 153 9.50 2.87 7.75
N LEU A 154 8.35 2.92 8.41
CA LEU A 154 7.51 4.10 8.54
C LEU A 154 7.70 4.67 9.94
N GLU A 155 8.27 5.87 10.04
CA GLU A 155 8.40 6.62 11.29
C GLU A 155 7.30 7.66 11.40
N TYR A 156 6.58 7.63 12.52
CA TYR A 156 5.52 8.57 12.83
C TYR A 156 6.05 9.77 13.62
N PRO A 157 5.38 10.93 13.57
CA PRO A 157 5.81 12.12 14.31
C PRO A 157 5.92 11.96 15.83
N ASP A 158 5.25 10.94 16.40
CA ASP A 158 5.31 10.62 17.82
C ASP A 158 6.49 9.70 18.20
N GLY A 159 7.34 9.33 17.22
CA GLY A 159 8.49 8.46 17.41
C GLY A 159 8.14 6.97 17.41
N THR A 160 6.93 6.59 17.00
CA THR A 160 6.58 5.17 16.78
C THR A 160 6.92 4.73 15.36
N TYR A 161 7.05 3.41 15.18
CA TYR A 161 7.50 2.83 13.91
C TYR A 161 6.58 1.69 13.44
N ARG A 162 6.48 1.50 12.12
CA ARG A 162 5.99 0.27 11.50
C ARG A 162 7.01 -0.23 10.48
N PHE A 163 7.06 -1.54 10.29
CA PHE A 163 7.67 -2.12 9.11
C PHE A 163 6.58 -2.35 8.06
N ALA A 164 6.86 -1.97 6.82
CA ALA A 164 5.90 -1.99 5.73
C ALA A 164 6.50 -2.62 4.47
N VAL A 165 5.65 -3.23 3.67
CA VAL A 165 6.01 -3.76 2.35
C VAL A 165 5.00 -3.33 1.32
N ASN A 166 5.46 -2.67 0.26
CA ASN A 166 4.66 -2.40 -0.93
C ASN A 166 4.89 -3.49 -1.96
N ILE A 167 3.80 -4.02 -2.49
CA ILE A 167 3.78 -5.16 -3.40
C ILE A 167 3.04 -4.69 -4.66
N HIS A 168 3.77 -4.56 -5.76
CA HIS A 168 3.22 -4.14 -7.05
C HIS A 168 3.11 -5.35 -7.97
N ASN A 169 1.90 -5.63 -8.44
CA ASN A 169 1.65 -6.68 -9.43
C ASN A 169 1.58 -6.07 -10.83
N THR A 170 2.37 -6.58 -11.79
CA THR A 170 2.47 -6.06 -13.17
C THR A 170 2.02 -7.07 -14.22
#